data_AF-E4NJN4-F1
#
_entry.id   AF-E4NJN4-F1
#
_cell.length_a   1.000
_cell.length_b   1.000
_cell.length_c   1.000
_cell.angle_alpha   90.00
_cell.angle_beta   90.00
_cell.angle_gamma   90.00
#
_symmetry.space_group_name_H-M   'P 1'
#
loop_
_entity.id
_entity.type
_entity.pdbx_description
1 polymer ?
#
loop_
_entity_poly.entity_id
_entity_poly.type
_entity_poly.pdbx_seq_one_letter_code
_entity_poly.pdbx_strand_id
1 'polypeptide(L)'
;MTVEAYWGLSDDELYEIIGEAVLGGGLGAGPEDRRRFRVFGRGLFEEMHRDLQRKICHHERLRGLIDADGGTRADVTDAAGIAKVLEELGGGTGHPVLDYAAVGVLVSRIGLRAFCANAPAPELEPEPTEGPEPPQRGGE
;
A
#
# COMPACT_ATOMS: atom_id res chain seq x y z
N MET A 1 -14.68 5.14 3.69
CA MET A 1 -14.54 5.91 4.95
C MET A 1 -13.24 6.71 4.90
N THR A 2 -13.06 7.73 5.74
CA THR A 2 -11.82 8.53 5.76
C THR A 2 -10.79 7.95 6.74
N VAL A 3 -9.52 8.32 6.60
CA VAL A 3 -8.42 7.84 7.44
C VAL A 3 -8.62 8.20 8.92
N GLU A 4 -9.19 9.37 9.20
CA GLU A 4 -9.47 9.85 10.56
C GLU A 4 -10.46 8.94 11.30
N ALA A 5 -11.43 8.37 10.58
CA ALA A 5 -12.38 7.42 11.16
C ALA A 5 -11.72 6.10 11.59
N TYR A 6 -10.65 5.70 10.89
CA TYR A 6 -9.89 4.48 11.18
C TYR A 6 -8.82 4.68 12.26
N TRP A 7 -8.39 5.92 12.50
CA TRP A 7 -7.28 6.22 13.41
C TRP A 7 -7.51 5.75 14.85
N GLY A 8 -8.77 5.78 15.31
CA GLY A 8 -9.16 5.33 16.65
C GLY A 8 -9.34 3.82 16.83
N LEU A 9 -9.28 3.04 15.75
CA LEU A 9 -9.53 1.60 15.79
C LEU A 9 -8.28 0.82 16.17
N SER A 10 -8.43 -0.30 16.85
CA SER A 10 -7.32 -1.24 17.09
C SER A 10 -6.85 -1.88 15.78
N ASP A 11 -5.61 -2.39 15.74
CA ASP A 11 -5.11 -3.09 14.54
C ASP A 11 -5.97 -4.31 14.18
N ASP A 12 -6.50 -5.00 15.20
CA ASP A 12 -7.45 -6.10 15.04
C ASP A 12 -8.75 -5.69 14.33
N GLU A 13 -9.26 -4.50 14.62
CA GLU A 13 -10.43 -3.93 13.93
C GLU A 13 -10.07 -3.51 12.50
N LEU A 14 -8.87 -2.96 12.28
CA LEU A 14 -8.40 -2.62 10.93
C LEU A 14 -8.24 -3.86 10.06
N TYR A 15 -7.71 -4.96 10.60
CA TYR A 15 -7.64 -6.24 9.89
C TYR A 15 -9.03 -6.81 9.60
N GLU A 16 -9.97 -6.68 10.54
CA GLU A 16 -11.36 -7.09 10.32
C GLU A 16 -11.97 -6.33 9.14
N ILE A 17 -11.82 -5.01 9.08
CA ILE A 17 -12.32 -4.17 7.98
C ILE A 17 -11.69 -4.56 6.64
N ILE A 18 -10.36 -4.76 6.60
CA ILE A 18 -9.66 -5.19 5.38
C ILE A 18 -10.20 -6.54 4.90
N GLY A 19 -10.39 -7.49 5.83
CA GLY A 19 -10.90 -8.80 5.50
C GLY A 19 -12.36 -8.79 5.06
N GLU A 20 -13.19 -7.96 5.70
CA GLU A 20 -14.60 -7.77 5.35
C GLU A 20 -14.75 -7.19 3.93
N ALA A 21 -13.91 -6.21 3.59
CA ALA A 21 -13.94 -5.55 2.29
C ALA A 21 -13.67 -6.52 1.13
N VAL A 22 -12.82 -7.53 1.35
CA VAL A 22 -12.46 -8.52 0.32
C VAL A 22 -13.38 -9.74 0.33
N LEU A 23 -13.77 -10.23 1.51
CA LEU A 23 -14.63 -11.41 1.65
C LEU A 23 -16.11 -11.10 1.42
N GLY A 24 -16.48 -9.81 1.32
CA GLY A 24 -17.84 -9.37 1.02
C GLY A 24 -18.75 -9.43 2.24
N GLY A 25 -18.45 -8.62 3.26
CA GLY A 25 -19.31 -8.45 4.43
C GLY A 25 -20.71 -7.93 4.08
N GLY A 26 -21.73 -8.53 4.69
CA GLY A 26 -23.12 -8.13 4.55
C GLY A 26 -23.78 -7.88 5.91
N LEU A 27 -24.92 -7.19 5.90
CA LEU A 27 -25.80 -7.01 7.08
C LEU A 27 -26.18 -8.38 7.65
N GLY A 28 -25.54 -8.78 8.74
CA GLY A 28 -25.77 -10.08 9.39
C GLY A 28 -24.52 -10.88 9.76
N ALA A 29 -23.31 -10.35 9.53
CA ALA A 29 -22.07 -11.00 9.96
C ALA A 29 -22.08 -11.26 11.48
N GLY A 30 -22.00 -12.53 11.86
CA GLY A 30 -21.97 -12.96 13.24
C GLY A 30 -20.58 -12.81 13.87
N PRO A 31 -20.44 -13.05 15.18
CA PRO A 31 -19.15 -13.02 15.87
C PRO A 31 -18.09 -13.95 15.24
N GLU A 32 -18.51 -15.07 14.67
CA GLU A 32 -17.65 -16.02 13.98
C GLU A 32 -17.10 -15.45 12.66
N ASP A 33 -17.92 -14.68 11.92
CA ASP A 33 -17.50 -13.99 10.70
C ASP A 33 -16.48 -12.90 11.01
N ARG A 34 -16.67 -12.13 12.09
CA ARG A 34 -15.70 -11.10 12.52
C ARG A 34 -14.31 -11.68 12.79
N ARG A 35 -14.26 -12.84 13.47
CA ARG A 35 -12.99 -13.56 13.69
C ARG A 35 -12.37 -14.01 12.37
N ARG A 36 -13.17 -14.53 11.44
CA ARG A 36 -12.72 -14.95 10.11
C ARG A 36 -12.17 -13.77 9.31
N PHE A 37 -12.85 -12.63 9.31
CA PHE A 37 -12.43 -11.40 8.63
C PHE A 37 -11.11 -10.89 9.20
N ARG A 38 -10.96 -10.85 10.52
CA ARG A 38 -9.69 -10.45 11.16
C ARG A 38 -8.52 -11.34 10.75
N VAL A 39 -8.69 -12.66 10.83
CA VAL A 39 -7.63 -13.62 10.46
C VAL A 39 -7.27 -13.47 8.99
N PHE A 40 -8.28 -13.37 8.13
CA PHE A 40 -8.07 -13.20 6.70
C PHE A 40 -7.40 -11.87 6.37
N GLY A 41 -7.90 -10.75 6.89
CA GLY A 41 -7.34 -9.43 6.61
C GLY A 41 -5.91 -9.25 7.12
N ARG A 42 -5.56 -9.88 8.25
CA ARG A 42 -4.17 -9.96 8.69
C ARG A 42 -3.29 -10.75 7.71
N GLY A 43 -3.73 -11.96 7.33
CA GLY A 43 -2.99 -12.78 6.37
C GLY A 43 -2.83 -12.08 5.02
N LEU A 44 -3.88 -11.40 4.56
CA LEU A 44 -3.85 -10.61 3.33
C LEU A 44 -2.89 -9.43 3.43
N PHE A 45 -2.88 -8.69 4.55
CA PHE A 45 -1.92 -7.60 4.76
C PHE A 45 -0.48 -8.10 4.76
N GLU A 46 -0.21 -9.25 5.40
CA GLU A 46 1.11 -9.90 5.41
C GLU A 46 1.54 -10.36 3.99
N GLU A 47 0.62 -10.93 3.21
CA GLU A 47 0.87 -11.35 1.82
C GLU A 47 1.17 -10.16 0.90
N MET A 48 0.38 -9.09 1.01
CA MET A 48 0.55 -7.88 0.21
C MET A 48 1.72 -7.02 0.68
N HIS A 49 2.35 -7.31 1.82
CA HIS A 49 3.35 -6.44 2.44
C HIS A 49 4.48 -6.03 1.47
N ARG A 50 5.03 -6.98 0.70
CA ARG A 50 6.08 -6.68 -0.30
C ARG A 50 5.58 -5.81 -1.46
N ASP A 51 4.34 -6.05 -1.87
CA ASP A 51 3.70 -5.32 -2.96
C ASP A 51 3.40 -3.87 -2.54
N LEU A 52 2.93 -3.70 -1.31
CA LEU A 52 2.75 -2.41 -0.65
C LEU A 52 4.09 -1.68 -0.49
N GLN A 53 5.16 -2.36 -0.08
CA GLN A 53 6.49 -1.76 -0.01
C GLN A 53 6.96 -1.23 -1.37
N ARG A 54 6.80 -2.00 -2.46
CA ARG A 54 7.14 -1.53 -3.82
C ARG A 54 6.40 -0.25 -4.19
N LYS A 55 5.10 -0.21 -3.89
CA LYS A 55 4.21 0.90 -4.26
C LYS A 55 4.41 2.15 -3.39
N ILE A 56 4.67 1.96 -2.11
CA ILE A 56 4.75 3.05 -1.12
C ILE A 56 6.17 3.63 -1.06
N CYS A 57 7.19 2.77 -0.93
CA CYS A 57 8.53 3.19 -0.55
C CYS A 57 9.30 3.91 -1.66
N HIS A 58 8.93 3.67 -2.92
CA HIS A 58 9.56 4.30 -4.08
C HIS A 58 8.73 5.45 -4.67
N HIS A 59 7.57 5.75 -4.08
CA HIS A 59 6.69 6.78 -4.60
C HIS A 59 7.21 8.18 -4.22
N GLU A 60 7.41 9.04 -5.22
CA GLU A 60 8.04 10.36 -5.05
C GLU A 60 7.37 11.22 -3.97
N ARG A 61 6.03 11.19 -3.88
CA ARG A 61 5.28 11.96 -2.89
C ARG A 61 5.48 11.48 -1.44
N LEU A 62 5.73 10.19 -1.24
CA LEU A 62 5.94 9.62 0.10
C LEU A 62 7.41 9.66 0.50
N ARG A 63 8.32 9.71 -0.48
CA ARG A 63 9.75 9.88 -0.24
C ARG A 63 10.07 11.12 0.58
N GLY A 64 9.37 12.24 0.31
CA GLY A 64 9.50 13.45 1.13
C GLY A 64 9.07 13.27 2.60
N LEU A 65 8.10 12.37 2.87
CA LEU A 65 7.65 12.04 4.23
C LEU A 65 8.60 11.06 4.93
N ILE A 66 9.27 10.18 4.17
CA ILE A 66 10.28 9.23 4.67
C ILE A 66 11.57 9.98 5.06
N ASP A 67 11.99 10.95 4.24
CA ASP A 67 13.24 11.69 4.41
C ASP A 67 13.15 12.80 5.47
N ALA A 68 11.97 13.40 5.65
CA ALA A 68 11.69 14.22 6.82
C ALA A 68 11.54 13.32 8.05
N ASP A 69 11.96 13.76 9.24
CA ASP A 69 11.85 13.01 10.51
C ASP A 69 10.43 12.46 10.84
N GLY A 70 9.41 12.84 10.05
CA GLY A 70 8.01 12.39 10.10
C GLY A 70 7.81 10.88 9.99
N GLY A 71 8.60 10.17 9.18
CA GLY A 71 8.42 8.72 8.98
C GLY A 71 8.75 7.81 10.17
N THR A 72 9.11 8.37 11.33
CA THR A 72 9.51 7.62 12.54
C THR A 72 8.35 7.42 13.53
N ARG A 73 7.26 8.20 13.41
CA ARG A 73 6.09 8.12 14.30
C ARG A 73 4.82 7.94 13.49
N ALA A 74 3.84 7.28 14.09
CA ALA A 74 2.52 7.17 13.51
C ALA A 74 1.87 8.56 13.42
N ASP A 75 1.61 9.03 12.20
CA ASP A 75 0.92 10.29 11.92
C ASP A 75 -0.28 10.09 10.98
N VAL A 76 -1.34 10.85 11.21
CA VAL A 76 -2.56 10.79 10.40
C VAL A 76 -2.32 11.32 8.98
N THR A 77 -1.38 12.26 8.83
CA THR A 77 -0.96 12.81 7.53
C THR A 77 -0.24 11.76 6.71
N ASP A 78 0.62 10.96 7.33
CA ASP A 78 1.29 9.83 6.68
C ASP A 78 0.26 8.79 6.23
N ALA A 79 -0.69 8.44 7.10
CA ALA A 79 -1.77 7.50 6.76
C ALA A 79 -2.64 8.00 5.59
N ALA A 80 -2.98 9.29 5.57
CA ALA A 80 -3.74 9.92 4.49
C ALA A 80 -2.94 9.96 3.17
N GLY A 81 -1.64 10.27 3.24
CA GLY A 81 -0.74 10.24 2.10
C GLY A 81 -0.63 8.84 1.49
N ILE A 82 -0.42 7.82 2.33
CA ILE A 82 -0.35 6.42 1.90
C ILE A 82 -1.67 5.98 1.26
N ALA A 83 -2.80 6.22 1.93
CA ALA A 83 -4.12 5.84 1.43
C ALA A 83 -4.39 6.45 0.04
N LYS A 84 -4.08 7.74 -0.13
CA LYS A 84 -4.24 8.45 -1.41
C LYS A 84 -3.34 7.88 -2.50
N VAL A 85 -2.08 7.58 -2.20
CA VAL A 85 -1.17 6.96 -3.18
C VAL A 85 -1.66 5.58 -3.57
N LEU A 86 -2.10 4.75 -2.62
CA LEU A 86 -2.63 3.42 -2.92
C LEU A 86 -3.93 3.49 -3.75
N GLU A 87 -4.80 4.46 -3.48
CA GLU A 87 -6.01 4.71 -4.26
C GLU A 87 -5.68 5.17 -5.69
N GLU A 88 -4.73 6.09 -5.87
CA GLU A 88 -4.29 6.55 -7.20
C GLU A 88 -3.59 5.46 -8.00
N LEU A 89 -2.81 4.60 -7.33
CA LEU A 89 -2.21 3.40 -7.91
C LEU A 89 -3.23 2.25 -8.06
N GLY A 90 -4.50 2.50 -7.74
CA GLY A 90 -5.62 1.58 -7.50
C GLY A 90 -6.07 0.68 -8.65
N GLY A 91 -5.14 0.13 -9.43
CA GLY A 91 -5.37 -0.97 -10.37
C GLY A 91 -4.37 -2.14 -10.25
N GLY A 92 -3.31 -2.02 -9.45
CA GLY A 92 -2.18 -2.96 -9.49
C GLY A 92 -2.07 -3.96 -8.33
N THR A 93 -2.89 -3.90 -7.27
CA THR A 93 -2.82 -4.84 -6.13
C THR A 93 -3.61 -6.13 -6.35
N GLY A 94 -4.27 -6.28 -7.51
CA GLY A 94 -5.14 -7.43 -7.79
C GLY A 94 -6.46 -7.45 -6.99
N HIS A 95 -6.65 -6.51 -6.05
CA HIS A 95 -7.80 -6.47 -5.15
C HIS A 95 -8.53 -5.11 -5.27
N PRO A 96 -9.48 -4.96 -6.21
CA PRO A 96 -10.17 -3.70 -6.48
C PRO A 96 -11.11 -3.23 -5.34
N VAL A 97 -11.25 -4.02 -4.26
CA VAL A 97 -12.17 -3.75 -3.14
C VAL A 97 -11.41 -3.52 -1.81
N LEU A 98 -10.10 -3.29 -1.87
CA LEU A 98 -9.31 -3.09 -0.66
C LEU A 98 -9.61 -1.73 0.00
N ASP A 99 -9.78 -1.70 1.32
CA ASP A 99 -9.92 -0.44 2.06
C ASP A 99 -8.55 0.21 2.29
N TYR A 100 -8.14 1.08 1.37
CA TYR A 100 -6.84 1.75 1.39
C TYR A 100 -6.63 2.66 2.61
N ALA A 101 -7.71 3.18 3.21
CA ALA A 101 -7.61 4.01 4.40
C ALA A 101 -7.21 3.16 5.61
N ALA A 102 -7.81 1.98 5.79
CA ALA A 102 -7.41 1.04 6.84
C ALA A 102 -5.94 0.58 6.67
N VAL A 103 -5.54 0.27 5.43
CA VAL A 103 -4.13 -0.08 5.10
C VAL A 103 -3.19 1.07 5.42
N GLY A 104 -3.54 2.31 5.05
CA GLY A 104 -2.74 3.50 5.33
C GLY A 104 -2.47 3.70 6.82
N VAL A 105 -3.49 3.47 7.67
CA VAL A 105 -3.34 3.55 9.13
C VAL A 105 -2.38 2.47 9.65
N LEU A 106 -2.53 1.22 9.21
CA LEU A 106 -1.64 0.12 9.62
C LEU A 106 -0.17 0.42 9.26
N VAL A 107 0.08 0.87 8.03
CA VAL A 107 1.44 1.21 7.57
C VAL A 107 2.00 2.41 8.35
N SER A 108 1.20 3.45 8.59
CA SER A 108 1.62 4.61 9.39
C SER A 108 1.98 4.20 10.82
N ARG A 109 1.25 3.25 11.43
CA ARG A 109 1.55 2.74 12.78
C ARG A 109 2.86 1.97 12.88
N ILE A 110 3.22 1.23 11.84
CA ILE A 110 4.55 0.61 11.73
C ILE A 110 5.63 1.70 11.61
N GLY A 111 5.28 2.84 11.02
CA GLY A 111 6.17 3.95 10.69
C GLY A 111 6.77 3.75 9.31
N LEU A 112 6.64 4.75 8.45
CA LEU A 112 7.09 4.69 7.04
C LEU A 112 8.56 4.29 6.90
N ARG A 113 9.44 4.80 7.77
CA ARG A 113 10.86 4.45 7.75
C ARG A 113 11.11 2.98 8.07
N ALA A 114 10.43 2.45 9.08
CA ALA A 114 10.55 1.06 9.48
C ALA A 114 9.93 0.13 8.43
N PHE A 115 8.77 0.52 7.90
CA PHE A 115 8.09 -0.20 6.83
C PHE A 115 8.96 -0.29 5.56
N CYS A 116 9.66 0.79 5.21
CA CYS A 116 10.49 0.85 4.01
C CYS A 116 11.94 0.38 4.19
N ALA A 117 12.39 0.06 5.41
CA ALA A 117 13.78 -0.31 5.69
C ALA A 117 14.28 -1.52 4.87
N ASN A 118 13.39 -2.45 4.53
CA ASN A 118 13.69 -3.65 3.75
C ASN A 118 12.89 -3.70 2.43
N ALA A 119 12.51 -2.54 1.89
CA ALA A 119 11.77 -2.50 0.65
C ALA A 119 12.60 -3.14 -0.48
N PRO A 120 12.01 -4.02 -1.31
CA PRO A 120 12.69 -4.55 -2.49
C PRO A 120 13.10 -3.39 -3.40
N ALA A 121 14.21 -3.55 -4.14
CA ALA A 121 14.63 -2.57 -5.12
C ALA A 121 13.47 -2.25 -6.08
N PRO A 122 13.35 -1.00 -6.56
CA PRO A 122 12.39 -0.71 -7.62
C PRO A 122 12.76 -1.63 -8.80
N GLU A 123 11.76 -2.31 -9.37
CA GLU A 123 11.96 -3.02 -10.63
C GLU A 123 12.33 -1.95 -11.66
N LEU A 124 13.62 -1.81 -11.94
CA LEU A 124 14.11 -1.06 -13.08
C LEU A 124 13.47 -1.72 -14.30
N GLU A 125 12.45 -1.06 -14.87
CA GLU A 125 11.99 -1.43 -16.21
C GLU A 125 13.25 -1.49 -17.09
N PRO A 126 13.46 -2.58 -17.85
CA PRO A 126 14.62 -2.65 -18.72
C PRO A 126 14.59 -1.41 -19.61
N GLU A 127 15.70 -0.66 -19.61
CA GLU A 127 15.85 0.52 -20.46
C GLU A 127 15.38 0.15 -21.87
N PRO A 128 14.57 1.00 -22.54
CA PRO A 128 14.16 0.73 -23.90
C PRO A 128 15.43 0.52 -24.70
N THR A 129 15.69 -0.73 -25.10
CA THR A 129 16.86 -1.09 -25.87
C THR A 129 16.85 -0.19 -27.08
N GLU A 130 17.78 0.77 -27.13
CA GLU A 130 17.94 1.66 -28.28
C GLU A 130 17.96 0.77 -29.52
N GLY A 131 16.93 0.92 -30.35
CA GLY A 131 16.81 0.18 -31.59
C GLY A 131 18.08 0.39 -32.43
N PRO A 132 18.48 -0.60 -33.24
CA PRO A 132 19.72 -0.52 -33.98
C PRO A 132 19.77 0.79 -34.79
N GLU A 133 20.86 1.53 -34.59
CA GLU A 133 21.21 2.76 -35.29
C GLU A 133 20.93 2.58 -36.80
N PRO A 134 20.15 3.46 -37.45
CA PRO A 134 19.92 3.34 -38.88
C PRO A 134 21.26 3.50 -39.62
N PRO A 135 21.54 2.67 -40.64
CA PRO A 135 22.82 2.75 -41.34
C PRO A 135 22.95 4.13 -41.97
N GLN A 136 24.00 4.85 -41.59
CA GLN A 136 24.36 6.12 -42.23
C GLN A 136 24.58 5.84 -43.71
N ARG A 137 23.72 6.45 -44.53
CA ARG A 137 23.84 6.46 -45.99
C ARG A 137 25.12 7.23 -46.33
N GLY A 138 26.22 6.51 -46.46
CA GLY A 138 27.45 7.02 -47.07
C GLY A 138 27.12 7.48 -48.47
N GLY A 139 27.25 8.78 -48.70
CA GLY A 139 27.32 9.34 -50.04
C GLY A 139 28.65 8.97 -50.66
N GLU A 140 28.61 8.51 -51.90
CA GLU A 140 29.34 9.02 -53.09
C GLU A 140 29.12 8.05 -54.26
#